data_AF-A0A8T4FQI0-F1
#
_entry.id   AF-A0A8T4FQI0-F1
#
_cell.length_a   1.000
_cell.length_b   1.000
_cell.length_c   1.000
_cell.angle_alpha   90.00
_cell.angle_beta   90.00
_cell.angle_gamma   90.00
#
_symmetry.space_group_name_H-M   'P 1'
#
loop_
_entity.id
_entity.type
_entity.pdbx_description
1 polymer ?
#
loop_
_entity_poly.entity_id
_entity_poly.type
_entity_poly.pdbx_seq_one_letter_code
_entity_poly.pdbx_strand_id
1 'polypeptide(L)'
;DRAITRDMSWGVPIPEEGWDDKVIYVWFDAVIGYLSASVEYSRMIGKPDYWKEFWKDPECRHYYFIGKDNLPFHSIIWPAILMGVGGMDLPYDIPANEYLMIGGGKFSKSRGGAIDIPSVLKEYDADLIRYYLSAIMPDTRDSEFSWDDFITKINNELVADLGNYYHRCLSFTKKNFGTVPEAGGDPEAGKAIEDAFKEYSECVGRCDFKKGLKVMMDLAHFGNRYFDSKKPWALVKDDKEACGRVMGDNLRIVKALCMMAWPYMPRSSEKVWSYLGYCGTPEDMGFDKIMEPVPAGQALQEPIPVYRKIEVKKEEKPKEQKKEAPAAVPDGPFADFRRMDIRVGEVISVDDHPEAEKLYVLKIDLGEEEPRQIVTNLKSVYSRDQMLGRKLLVISNLKPAKFRGVQSSGMLMAADDEPLGGSAILLLKPSKDVPNGTAVNCGMQCSSSRIEVKHCEKATIKVARMKDGKFLGKDIELPEGSPEVVAAVIDGDKAVPLGDGKGCVMTVESEVMDGADVV
;
A
#
# COMPACT_ATOMS: atom_id res chain seq x y z
N ASP A 1 42.10 -4.19 3.96
CA ASP A 1 42.10 -3.44 5.23
C ASP A 1 41.01 -2.37 5.24
N ARG A 2 40.32 -2.20 6.38
CA ARG A 2 39.31 -1.16 6.63
C ARG A 2 39.78 -0.35 7.84
N ALA A 3 39.76 0.97 7.75
CA ALA A 3 40.13 1.83 8.88
C ALA A 3 39.09 1.71 10.00
N ILE A 4 39.54 1.41 11.22
CA ILE A 4 38.69 1.24 12.42
C ILE A 4 38.80 2.40 13.41
N THR A 5 39.46 3.50 13.03
CA THR A 5 39.66 4.70 13.87
C THR A 5 39.17 5.96 13.15
N ARG A 6 38.82 7.01 13.91
CA ARG A 6 38.39 8.32 13.40
C ARG A 6 38.87 9.48 14.28
N ASP A 7 39.11 10.61 13.63
CA ASP A 7 39.44 11.90 14.26
C ASP A 7 38.16 12.60 14.70
N MET A 8 37.64 12.20 15.88
CA MET A 8 36.40 12.74 16.44
C MET A 8 36.50 12.76 17.97
N SER A 9 35.79 13.70 18.60
CA SER A 9 35.72 13.81 20.06
C SER A 9 34.63 12.94 20.70
N TRP A 10 33.69 12.41 19.91
CA TRP A 10 32.59 11.58 20.39
C TRP A 10 32.70 10.15 19.84
N GLY A 11 32.96 9.19 20.73
CA GLY A 11 33.09 7.77 20.42
C GLY A 11 33.79 6.99 21.54
N VAL A 12 34.03 5.69 21.32
CA VAL A 12 34.81 4.86 22.26
C VAL A 12 36.29 5.21 22.13
N PRO A 13 36.99 5.57 23.23
CA PRO A 13 38.41 5.91 23.18
C PRO A 13 39.27 4.70 22.81
N ILE A 14 40.38 4.93 22.14
CA ILE A 14 41.33 3.88 21.77
C ILE A 14 42.27 3.65 22.97
N PRO A 15 42.37 2.43 23.51
CA PRO A 15 43.18 2.15 24.70
C PRO A 15 44.67 1.99 24.38
N GLU A 16 45.24 2.92 23.61
CA GLU A 16 46.64 2.91 23.16
C GLU A 16 47.29 4.29 23.39
N GLU A 17 48.56 4.30 23.80
CA GLU A 17 49.29 5.54 24.08
C GLU A 17 49.47 6.39 22.81
N GLY A 18 49.18 7.69 22.90
CA GLY A 18 49.32 8.64 21.79
C GLY A 18 48.13 8.70 20.83
N TRP A 19 47.00 8.08 21.18
CA TRP A 19 45.75 8.07 20.38
C TRP A 19 44.60 8.85 21.03
N ASP A 20 44.90 9.75 21.97
CA ASP A 20 43.91 10.50 22.77
C ASP A 20 42.98 11.41 21.95
N ASP A 21 43.37 11.77 20.72
CA ASP A 21 42.60 12.60 19.79
C ASP A 21 41.72 11.79 18.83
N LYS A 22 41.66 10.46 19.00
CA LYS A 22 40.97 9.52 18.12
C LYS A 22 40.03 8.61 18.89
N VAL A 23 39.01 8.15 18.17
CA VAL A 23 38.02 7.18 18.66
C VAL A 23 37.90 5.99 17.72
N ILE A 24 37.36 4.89 18.23
CA ILE A 24 36.97 3.74 17.41
C ILE A 24 35.86 4.19 16.45
N TYR A 25 36.00 3.79 15.19
CA TYR A 25 35.03 4.13 14.16
C TYR A 25 33.72 3.37 14.38
N VAL A 26 32.59 4.08 14.25
CA VAL A 26 31.25 3.53 14.55
C VAL A 26 30.91 2.23 13.81
N TRP A 27 31.44 2.04 12.60
CA TRP A 27 31.19 0.82 11.82
C TRP A 27 31.92 -0.41 12.37
N PHE A 28 32.90 -0.22 13.26
CA PHE A 28 33.57 -1.29 13.99
C PHE A 28 32.89 -1.57 15.34
N ASP A 29 32.53 -0.52 16.10
CA ASP A 29 31.98 -0.71 17.45
C ASP A 29 30.46 -0.97 17.49
N ALA A 30 29.68 -0.50 16.50
CA ALA A 30 28.21 -0.61 16.57
C ALA A 30 27.72 -2.05 16.62
N VAL A 31 28.38 -2.96 15.90
CA VAL A 31 28.06 -4.41 15.92
C VAL A 31 28.45 -5.08 17.24
N ILE A 32 29.42 -4.51 17.98
CA ILE A 32 29.77 -4.95 19.34
C ILE A 32 28.63 -4.62 20.32
N GLY A 33 27.78 -3.66 19.97
CA GLY A 33 26.57 -3.28 20.71
C GLY A 33 25.72 -4.47 21.13
N TYR A 34 25.57 -5.48 20.26
CA TYR A 34 24.83 -6.71 20.57
C TYR A 34 25.42 -7.45 21.77
N LEU A 35 26.75 -7.64 21.78
CA LEU A 35 27.44 -8.31 22.88
C LEU A 35 27.40 -7.47 24.15
N SER A 36 27.70 -6.17 24.05
CA SER A 36 27.69 -5.29 25.23
C SER A 36 26.30 -5.20 25.88
N ALA A 37 25.23 -5.23 25.08
CA ALA A 37 23.87 -5.25 25.59
C ALA A 37 23.56 -6.55 26.33
N SER A 38 24.01 -7.71 25.83
CA SER A 38 23.87 -8.98 26.55
C SER A 38 24.64 -8.99 27.87
N VAL A 39 25.86 -8.45 27.89
CA VAL A 39 26.67 -8.31 29.10
C VAL A 39 26.00 -7.40 30.12
N GLU A 40 25.46 -6.26 29.67
CA GLU A 40 24.75 -5.33 30.55
C GLU A 40 23.47 -5.95 31.12
N TYR A 41 22.66 -6.58 30.28
CA TYR A 41 21.46 -7.29 30.73
C TYR A 41 21.78 -8.36 31.80
N SER A 42 22.85 -9.12 31.59
CA SER A 42 23.36 -10.12 32.53
C SER A 42 23.67 -9.51 33.90
N ARG A 43 24.29 -8.32 33.93
CA ARG A 43 24.54 -7.58 35.18
C ARG A 43 23.24 -7.09 35.81
N MET A 44 22.33 -6.53 35.02
CA MET A 44 21.04 -5.99 35.50
C MET A 44 20.19 -7.05 36.21
N ILE A 45 20.20 -8.30 35.72
CA ILE A 45 19.46 -9.41 36.35
C ILE A 45 20.24 -10.13 37.47
N GLY A 46 21.42 -9.63 37.84
CA GLY A 46 22.25 -10.21 38.90
C GLY A 46 22.95 -11.51 38.52
N LYS A 47 23.08 -11.82 37.22
CA LYS A 47 23.76 -13.02 36.69
C LYS A 47 24.90 -12.62 35.75
N PRO A 48 26.06 -12.16 36.26
CA PRO A 48 27.09 -11.47 35.46
C PRO A 48 27.67 -12.30 34.30
N ASP A 49 27.57 -13.63 34.36
CA ASP A 49 28.08 -14.54 33.34
C ASP A 49 27.02 -15.07 32.35
N TYR A 50 25.75 -14.71 32.53
CA TYR A 50 24.63 -15.26 31.73
C TYR A 50 24.79 -15.01 30.22
N TRP A 51 25.40 -13.89 29.82
CA TRP A 51 25.69 -13.60 28.41
C TRP A 51 26.52 -14.69 27.72
N LYS A 52 27.34 -15.44 28.46
CA LYS A 52 28.17 -16.52 27.90
C LYS A 52 27.31 -17.65 27.35
N GLU A 53 26.12 -17.89 27.89
CA GLU A 53 25.17 -18.90 27.38
C GLU A 53 24.64 -18.56 25.99
N PHE A 54 24.69 -17.28 25.60
CA PHE A 54 24.31 -16.86 24.25
C PHE A 54 25.52 -16.84 23.33
N TRP A 55 26.64 -16.26 23.80
CA TRP A 55 27.76 -15.93 22.93
C TRP A 55 28.85 -17.00 22.82
N LYS A 56 28.80 -18.06 23.65
CA LYS A 56 29.82 -19.13 23.69
C LYS A 56 29.26 -20.54 23.65
N ASP A 57 27.95 -20.68 23.53
CA ASP A 57 27.29 -21.98 23.38
C ASP A 57 27.02 -22.24 21.88
N PRO A 58 27.69 -23.21 21.25
CA PRO A 58 27.54 -23.48 19.82
C PRO A 58 26.12 -23.93 19.42
N GLU A 59 25.28 -24.34 20.38
CA GLU A 59 23.87 -24.65 20.11
C GLU A 59 22.98 -23.39 20.06
N CYS A 60 23.48 -22.25 20.56
CA CYS A 60 22.76 -20.99 20.51
C CYS A 60 22.75 -20.42 19.08
N ARG A 61 21.56 -20.11 18.57
CA ARG A 61 21.39 -19.57 17.22
C ARG A 61 21.22 -18.06 17.24
N HIS A 62 22.20 -17.35 16.70
CA HIS A 62 22.14 -15.90 16.56
C HIS A 62 21.42 -15.47 15.29
N TYR A 63 20.28 -14.79 15.44
CA TYR A 63 19.54 -14.16 14.34
C TYR A 63 19.73 -12.63 14.37
N TYR A 64 20.08 -12.05 13.23
CA TYR A 64 20.24 -10.60 13.09
C TYR A 64 19.25 -10.03 12.07
N PHE A 65 18.13 -9.51 12.56
CA PHE A 65 17.11 -8.86 11.73
C PHE A 65 17.55 -7.45 11.35
N ILE A 66 17.79 -7.21 10.06
CA ILE A 66 18.35 -5.97 9.55
C ILE A 66 17.66 -5.50 8.26
N GLY A 67 17.94 -4.26 7.83
CA GLY A 67 17.69 -3.85 6.45
C GLY A 67 18.87 -4.22 5.53
N LYS A 68 18.63 -4.43 4.23
CA LYS A 68 19.63 -4.90 3.26
C LYS A 68 20.97 -4.15 3.25
N ASP A 69 20.96 -2.85 3.53
CA ASP A 69 22.18 -2.02 3.56
C ASP A 69 23.17 -2.45 4.66
N ASN A 70 22.69 -3.16 5.68
CA ASN A 70 23.52 -3.66 6.78
C ASN A 70 24.12 -5.05 6.50
N LEU A 71 23.81 -5.68 5.37
CA LEU A 71 24.27 -7.04 5.05
C LEU A 71 25.80 -7.16 5.11
N PRO A 72 26.62 -6.28 4.51
CA PRO A 72 28.08 -6.41 4.59
C PRO A 72 28.62 -6.34 6.02
N PHE A 73 27.96 -5.57 6.89
CA PHE A 73 28.36 -5.43 8.29
C PHE A 73 28.12 -6.72 9.08
N HIS A 74 27.02 -7.41 8.81
CA HIS A 74 26.62 -8.59 9.59
C HIS A 74 27.09 -9.91 8.97
N SER A 75 27.37 -9.95 7.66
CA SER A 75 27.83 -11.15 6.95
C SER A 75 29.35 -11.22 6.76
N ILE A 76 30.06 -10.09 6.89
CA ILE A 76 31.53 -10.04 6.68
C ILE A 76 32.23 -9.42 7.88
N ILE A 77 31.92 -8.16 8.21
CA ILE A 77 32.69 -7.41 9.22
C ILE A 77 32.50 -8.01 10.61
N TRP A 78 31.25 -8.24 11.02
CA TRP A 78 30.95 -8.76 12.34
C TRP A 78 31.48 -10.17 12.58
N PRO A 79 31.27 -11.15 11.67
CA PRO A 79 31.92 -12.45 11.77
C PRO A 79 33.46 -12.35 11.84
N ALA A 80 34.09 -11.49 11.04
CA ALA A 80 35.54 -11.32 11.08
C ALA A 80 36.04 -10.77 12.44
N ILE A 81 35.31 -9.84 13.05
CA ILE A 81 35.61 -9.33 14.40
C ILE A 81 35.51 -10.47 15.43
N LEU A 82 34.41 -11.23 15.40
CA LEU A 82 34.19 -12.36 16.31
C LEU A 82 35.25 -13.45 16.15
N MET A 83 35.60 -13.81 14.91
CA MET A 83 36.68 -14.75 14.60
C MET A 83 38.04 -14.25 15.11
N GLY A 84 38.30 -12.94 14.99
CA GLY A 84 39.55 -12.32 15.45
C GLY A 84 39.72 -12.35 16.96
N VAL A 85 38.64 -12.15 17.73
CA VAL A 85 38.65 -12.29 19.21
C VAL A 85 38.73 -13.76 19.62
N GLY A 86 38.05 -14.65 18.89
CA GLY A 86 38.00 -16.08 19.16
C GLY A 86 37.09 -16.45 20.33
N GLY A 87 36.62 -17.70 20.34
CA GLY A 87 35.79 -18.25 21.42
C GLY A 87 34.42 -17.59 21.55
N MET A 88 33.86 -17.12 20.44
CA MET A 88 32.51 -16.56 20.32
C MET A 88 31.77 -17.20 19.14
N ASP A 89 30.46 -17.40 19.28
CA ASP A 89 29.62 -17.93 18.22
C ASP A 89 29.31 -16.91 17.12
N LEU A 90 29.21 -17.42 15.90
CA LEU A 90 28.97 -16.63 14.70
C LEU A 90 27.48 -16.48 14.42
N PRO A 91 27.08 -15.49 13.60
CA PRO A 91 25.71 -15.40 13.11
C PRO A 91 25.22 -16.72 12.51
N TYR A 92 24.07 -17.22 13.00
CA TYR A 92 23.38 -18.37 12.43
C TYR A 92 22.61 -17.97 11.18
N ASP A 93 21.86 -16.87 11.27
CA ASP A 93 21.10 -16.32 10.14
C ASP A 93 21.03 -14.79 10.24
N ILE A 94 20.89 -14.13 9.10
CA ILE A 94 20.85 -12.67 8.98
C ILE A 94 19.65 -12.27 8.10
N PRO A 95 18.40 -12.41 8.60
CA PRO A 95 17.23 -12.02 7.84
C PRO A 95 17.27 -10.53 7.52
N ALA A 96 17.35 -10.22 6.23
CA ALA A 96 17.49 -8.85 5.74
C ALA A 96 16.27 -8.45 4.92
N ASN A 97 15.59 -7.39 5.33
CA ASN A 97 14.46 -6.85 4.59
C ASN A 97 14.90 -5.83 3.52
N GLU A 98 14.15 -5.84 2.41
CA GLU A 98 14.16 -4.81 1.38
C GLU A 98 13.50 -3.52 1.92
N TYR A 99 13.39 -2.47 1.11
CA TYR A 99 12.86 -1.20 1.60
C TYR A 99 11.33 -1.20 1.70
N LEU A 100 10.82 -0.61 2.78
CA LEU A 100 9.45 -0.12 2.83
C LEU A 100 9.41 1.32 2.30
N MET A 101 8.58 1.52 1.28
CA MET A 101 8.44 2.76 0.51
C MET A 101 7.10 3.43 0.82
N ILE A 102 6.99 4.73 0.57
CA ILE A 102 5.75 5.50 0.71
C ILE A 102 5.69 6.66 -0.29
N GLY A 103 4.54 6.81 -0.94
CA GLY A 103 4.33 7.81 -1.99
C GLY A 103 5.26 7.61 -3.19
N GLY A 104 5.67 6.38 -3.49
CA GLY A 104 6.60 6.04 -4.58
C GLY A 104 8.07 6.39 -4.32
N GLY A 105 8.47 6.58 -3.05
CA GLY A 105 9.84 6.91 -2.65
C GLY A 105 10.22 6.42 -1.25
N LYS A 106 11.51 6.53 -0.89
CA LYS A 106 11.99 6.21 0.47
C LYS A 106 11.46 7.21 1.49
N PHE A 107 11.25 6.77 2.73
CA PHE A 107 10.92 7.64 3.86
C PHE A 107 11.87 8.84 3.93
N SER A 108 11.31 10.05 3.95
CA SER A 108 12.08 11.29 4.01
C SER A 108 11.43 12.27 4.99
N LYS A 109 12.13 12.53 6.10
CA LYS A 109 11.69 13.52 7.12
C LYS A 109 11.64 14.95 6.56
N SER A 110 12.48 15.29 5.58
CA SER A 110 12.55 16.62 4.97
C SER A 110 11.49 16.88 3.90
N ARG A 111 10.92 15.83 3.29
CA ARG A 111 9.93 15.94 2.19
C ARG A 111 8.48 15.67 2.61
N GLY A 112 8.20 15.56 3.91
CA GLY A 112 6.84 15.41 4.43
C GLY A 112 6.20 14.03 4.25
N GLY A 113 6.98 13.00 3.86
CA GLY A 113 6.52 11.63 3.66
C GLY A 113 6.91 10.66 4.78
N ALA A 114 7.37 11.15 5.93
CA ALA A 114 7.72 10.30 7.05
C ALA A 114 6.46 9.93 7.86
N ILE A 115 6.10 8.64 7.89
CA ILE A 115 5.13 8.14 8.87
C ILE A 115 5.83 8.10 10.23
N ASP A 116 5.38 8.95 11.13
CA ASP A 116 5.82 8.95 12.53
C ASP A 116 5.00 7.93 13.33
N ILE A 117 5.65 6.87 13.82
CA ILE A 117 4.99 5.78 14.55
C ILE A 117 4.20 6.28 15.79
N PRO A 118 4.75 7.15 16.66
CA PRO A 118 3.99 7.74 17.75
C PRO A 118 2.69 8.43 17.31
N SER A 119 2.70 9.11 16.16
CA SER A 119 1.51 9.76 15.62
C SER A 119 0.47 8.74 15.14
N VAL A 120 0.90 7.68 14.45
CA VAL A 120 -0.02 6.60 14.03
C VAL A 120 -0.65 5.89 15.23
N LEU A 121 0.14 5.63 16.28
CA LEU A 121 -0.32 4.95 17.49
C LEU A 121 -1.31 5.75 18.34
N LYS A 122 -1.47 7.06 18.08
CA LYS A 122 -2.54 7.87 18.68
C LYS A 122 -3.89 7.61 18.01
N GLU A 123 -3.90 7.19 16.75
CA GLU A 123 -5.11 7.00 15.96
C GLU A 123 -5.50 5.53 15.80
N TYR A 124 -4.52 4.64 15.70
CA TYR A 124 -4.73 3.23 15.43
C TYR A 124 -4.10 2.34 16.49
N ASP A 125 -4.75 1.21 16.76
CA ASP A 125 -4.18 0.17 17.64
C ASP A 125 -2.91 -0.42 17.00
N ALA A 126 -1.91 -0.69 17.83
CA ALA A 126 -0.62 -1.22 17.41
C ALA A 126 -0.76 -2.52 16.61
N ASP A 127 -1.71 -3.39 16.95
CA ASP A 127 -1.90 -4.66 16.27
C ASP A 127 -2.34 -4.48 14.81
N LEU A 128 -3.11 -3.43 14.50
CA LEU A 128 -3.52 -3.14 13.13
C LEU A 128 -2.30 -2.78 12.28
N ILE A 129 -1.39 -1.97 12.83
CA ILE A 129 -0.16 -1.57 12.17
C ILE A 129 0.77 -2.78 12.00
N ARG A 130 0.94 -3.58 13.06
CA ARG A 130 1.77 -4.79 13.02
C ARG A 130 1.27 -5.76 11.96
N TYR A 131 -0.03 -6.04 11.95
CA TYR A 131 -0.65 -6.90 10.95
C TYR A 131 -0.37 -6.40 9.53
N TYR A 132 -0.62 -5.12 9.27
CA TYR A 132 -0.42 -4.56 7.94
C TYR A 132 1.04 -4.64 7.50
N LEU A 133 1.98 -4.21 8.34
CA LEU A 133 3.42 -4.25 8.04
C LEU A 133 3.92 -5.68 7.83
N SER A 134 3.38 -6.67 8.55
CA SER A 134 3.66 -8.08 8.30
C SER A 134 3.05 -8.57 6.99
N ALA A 135 1.84 -8.13 6.64
CA ALA A 135 1.18 -8.49 5.37
C ALA A 135 1.90 -7.90 4.14
N ILE A 136 2.48 -6.71 4.27
CA ILE A 136 3.26 -6.06 3.21
C ILE A 136 4.76 -6.16 3.41
N MET A 137 5.25 -7.05 4.28
CA MET A 137 6.67 -7.14 4.63
C MET A 137 7.56 -7.21 3.36
N PRO A 138 8.58 -6.33 3.25
CA PRO A 138 9.49 -6.28 2.09
C PRO A 138 10.52 -7.41 2.19
N ASP A 139 10.05 -8.61 1.86
CA ASP A 139 10.80 -9.86 2.00
C ASP A 139 11.79 -10.06 0.83
N THR A 140 11.27 -10.17 -0.40
CA THR A 140 12.08 -10.42 -1.62
C THR A 140 12.24 -9.20 -2.53
N ARG A 141 11.45 -8.16 -2.30
CA ARG A 141 11.47 -6.89 -3.04
C ARG A 141 10.94 -5.77 -2.17
N ASP A 142 11.24 -4.54 -2.57
CA ASP A 142 10.68 -3.36 -1.93
C ASP A 142 9.14 -3.43 -1.93
N SER A 143 8.52 -2.97 -0.85
CA SER A 143 7.06 -2.90 -0.68
C SER A 143 6.62 -1.45 -0.49
N GLU A 144 5.43 -1.11 -0.96
CA GLU A 144 4.84 0.23 -0.81
C GLU A 144 3.79 0.22 0.31
N PHE A 145 3.91 1.14 1.26
CA PHE A 145 2.88 1.44 2.22
C PHE A 145 1.82 2.35 1.58
N SER A 146 0.54 2.00 1.70
CA SER A 146 -0.59 2.85 1.32
C SER A 146 -1.64 2.90 2.43
N TRP A 147 -2.13 4.10 2.76
CA TRP A 147 -3.21 4.25 3.73
C TRP A 147 -4.52 3.62 3.25
N ASP A 148 -4.81 3.69 1.95
CA ASP A 148 -5.99 3.06 1.37
C ASP A 148 -5.91 1.54 1.44
N ASP A 149 -4.72 0.97 1.17
CA ASP A 149 -4.47 -0.46 1.29
C ASP A 149 -4.48 -0.89 2.77
N PHE A 150 -3.91 -0.10 3.68
CA PHE A 150 -4.03 -0.31 5.13
C PHE A 150 -5.49 -0.43 5.55
N ILE A 151 -6.33 0.57 5.23
CA ILE A 151 -7.76 0.56 5.59
C ILE A 151 -8.47 -0.65 4.95
N THR A 152 -8.16 -0.94 3.69
CA THR A 152 -8.76 -2.06 2.95
C THR A 152 -8.43 -3.40 3.60
N LYS A 153 -7.16 -3.67 3.89
CA LYS A 153 -6.72 -4.90 4.54
C LYS A 153 -7.31 -5.06 5.93
N ILE A 154 -7.28 -4.01 6.75
CA ILE A 154 -7.87 -4.09 8.10
C ILE A 154 -9.38 -4.36 8.02
N ASN A 155 -10.11 -3.67 7.15
CA ASN A 155 -11.56 -3.83 7.07
C ASN A 155 -11.98 -5.17 6.45
N ASN A 156 -11.28 -5.63 5.42
CA ASN A 156 -11.69 -6.83 4.68
C ASN A 156 -11.10 -8.12 5.26
N GLU A 157 -9.87 -8.07 5.77
CA GLU A 157 -9.18 -9.26 6.28
C GLU A 157 -9.36 -9.37 7.80
N LEU A 158 -9.05 -8.33 8.58
CA LEU A 158 -9.22 -8.42 10.04
C LEU A 158 -10.68 -8.31 10.48
N VAL A 159 -11.42 -7.31 10.03
CA VAL A 159 -12.78 -7.08 10.51
C VAL A 159 -13.78 -8.07 9.90
N ALA A 160 -13.80 -8.19 8.56
CA ALA A 160 -14.82 -8.98 7.87
C ALA A 160 -14.55 -10.48 7.86
N ASP A 161 -13.31 -10.93 8.04
CA ASP A 161 -12.94 -12.35 7.98
C ASP A 161 -12.53 -12.88 9.36
N LEU A 162 -11.33 -12.55 9.85
CA LEU A 162 -10.80 -13.12 11.11
C LEU A 162 -11.66 -12.73 12.33
N GLY A 163 -11.92 -11.44 12.51
CA GLY A 163 -12.70 -10.90 13.63
C GLY A 163 -14.16 -11.31 13.59
N ASN A 164 -14.75 -11.35 12.39
CA ASN A 164 -16.12 -11.84 12.19
C ASN A 164 -16.23 -13.33 12.56
N TYR A 165 -15.26 -14.15 12.17
CA TYR A 165 -15.21 -15.57 12.55
C TYR A 165 -15.16 -15.74 14.06
N TYR A 166 -14.18 -15.10 14.73
CA TYR A 166 -14.07 -15.10 16.19
C TYR A 166 -15.38 -14.72 16.86
N HIS A 167 -15.95 -13.59 16.47
CA HIS A 167 -17.17 -13.07 17.07
C HIS A 167 -18.35 -14.01 16.87
N ARG A 168 -18.56 -14.54 15.66
CA ARG A 168 -19.65 -15.49 15.36
C ARG A 168 -19.54 -16.75 16.20
N CYS A 169 -18.36 -17.38 16.25
CA CYS A 169 -18.16 -18.61 17.00
C CYS A 169 -18.37 -18.40 18.51
N LEU A 170 -17.76 -17.36 19.07
CA LEU A 170 -17.83 -17.06 20.50
C LEU A 170 -19.24 -16.62 20.91
N SER A 171 -19.84 -15.65 20.21
CA SER A 171 -21.16 -15.11 20.57
C SER A 171 -22.27 -16.15 20.40
N PHE A 172 -22.21 -16.96 19.33
CA PHE A 172 -23.16 -18.04 19.11
C PHE A 172 -23.05 -19.10 20.21
N THR A 173 -21.82 -19.49 20.59
CA THR A 173 -21.62 -20.48 21.64
C THR A 173 -22.09 -19.95 22.99
N LYS A 174 -21.70 -18.71 23.35
CA LYS A 174 -22.10 -18.05 24.60
C LYS A 174 -23.62 -17.96 24.71
N LYS A 175 -24.30 -17.51 23.65
CA LYS A 175 -25.76 -17.35 23.64
C LYS A 175 -26.52 -18.65 23.81
N ASN A 176 -26.08 -19.74 23.17
CA ASN A 176 -26.86 -20.98 23.11
C ASN A 176 -26.46 -22.02 24.17
N PHE A 177 -25.20 -21.98 24.64
CA PHE A 177 -24.61 -22.96 25.55
C PHE A 177 -24.08 -22.37 26.85
N GLY A 178 -23.68 -21.08 26.87
CA GLY A 178 -23.14 -20.39 28.05
C GLY A 178 -21.70 -20.76 28.42
N THR A 179 -21.36 -22.04 28.28
CA THR A 179 -20.04 -22.65 28.45
C THR A 179 -19.60 -23.34 27.16
N VAL A 180 -18.33 -23.73 27.09
CA VAL A 180 -17.76 -24.49 25.96
C VAL A 180 -18.41 -25.89 25.90
N PRO A 181 -19.09 -26.25 24.80
CA PRO A 181 -19.61 -27.59 24.61
C PRO A 181 -18.48 -28.59 24.31
N GLU A 182 -18.75 -29.89 24.50
CA GLU A 182 -17.81 -30.94 24.12
C GLU A 182 -17.54 -30.90 22.61
N ALA A 183 -16.26 -30.97 22.20
CA ALA A 183 -15.89 -30.95 20.80
C ALA A 183 -16.27 -32.27 20.10
N GLY A 184 -16.75 -32.16 18.87
CA GLY A 184 -17.13 -33.32 18.06
C GLY A 184 -15.96 -34.17 17.60
N GLY A 185 -14.76 -33.60 17.54
CA GLY A 185 -13.60 -34.28 17.01
C GLY A 185 -13.64 -34.41 15.49
N ASP A 186 -14.30 -33.47 14.78
CA ASP A 186 -14.41 -33.52 13.32
C ASP A 186 -13.01 -33.59 12.67
N PRO A 187 -12.69 -34.66 11.92
CA PRO A 187 -11.38 -34.82 11.27
C PRO A 187 -11.04 -33.70 10.29
N GLU A 188 -12.04 -33.08 9.66
CA GLU A 188 -11.83 -31.97 8.72
C GLU A 188 -11.25 -30.75 9.44
N ALA A 189 -11.84 -30.39 10.58
CA ALA A 189 -11.37 -29.29 11.42
C ALA A 189 -9.99 -29.60 12.02
N GLY A 190 -9.80 -30.83 12.53
CA GLY A 190 -8.51 -31.25 13.09
C GLY A 190 -7.38 -31.19 12.07
N LYS A 191 -7.60 -31.75 10.87
CA LYS A 191 -6.61 -31.76 9.80
C LYS A 191 -6.29 -30.35 9.29
N ALA A 192 -7.28 -29.48 9.16
CA ALA A 192 -7.04 -28.10 8.75
C ALA A 192 -6.15 -27.33 9.73
N ILE A 193 -6.31 -27.54 11.04
CA ILE A 193 -5.44 -26.95 12.06
C ILE A 193 -4.03 -27.53 11.97
N GLU A 194 -3.91 -28.85 11.85
CA GLU A 194 -2.62 -29.55 11.77
C GLU A 194 -1.80 -29.09 10.56
N ASP A 195 -2.41 -29.13 9.38
CA ASP A 195 -1.76 -28.74 8.11
C ASP A 195 -1.35 -27.26 8.15
N ALA A 196 -2.24 -26.37 8.61
CA ALA A 196 -1.96 -24.95 8.72
C ALA A 196 -0.86 -24.66 9.76
N PHE A 197 -0.89 -25.29 10.93
CA PHE A 197 0.11 -25.05 11.97
C PHE A 197 1.49 -25.57 11.57
N LYS A 198 1.55 -26.71 10.87
CA LYS A 198 2.80 -27.23 10.32
C LYS A 198 3.42 -26.25 9.32
N GLU A 199 2.66 -25.83 8.31
CA GLU A 199 3.16 -24.89 7.30
C GLU A 199 3.52 -23.53 7.91
N TYR A 200 2.71 -23.04 8.85
CA TYR A 200 2.97 -21.83 9.61
C TYR A 200 4.30 -21.91 10.38
N SER A 201 4.53 -23.01 11.10
CA SER A 201 5.74 -23.21 11.90
C SER A 201 6.99 -23.31 11.02
N GLU A 202 6.88 -23.96 9.87
CA GLU A 202 7.95 -24.00 8.87
C GLU A 202 8.27 -22.59 8.31
N CYS A 203 7.25 -21.79 8.01
CA CYS A 203 7.43 -20.42 7.54
C CYS A 203 8.10 -19.54 8.61
N VAL A 204 7.55 -19.51 9.83
CA VAL A 204 8.07 -18.68 10.92
C VAL A 204 9.48 -19.12 11.33
N GLY A 205 9.75 -20.42 11.35
CA GLY A 205 11.09 -20.96 11.65
C GLY A 205 12.16 -20.58 10.60
N ARG A 206 11.75 -20.23 9.38
CA ARG A 206 12.62 -19.69 8.32
C ARG A 206 12.57 -18.18 8.18
N CYS A 207 11.93 -17.49 9.12
CA CYS A 207 11.68 -16.04 9.06
C CYS A 207 10.79 -15.58 7.88
N ASP A 208 10.05 -16.48 7.22
CA ASP A 208 9.08 -16.18 6.16
C ASP A 208 7.75 -15.66 6.75
N PHE A 209 7.81 -14.61 7.58
CA PHE A 209 6.66 -14.13 8.39
C PHE A 209 5.43 -13.75 7.55
N LYS A 210 5.64 -13.18 6.36
CA LYS A 210 4.55 -12.83 5.44
C LYS A 210 3.78 -14.07 4.96
N LYS A 211 4.48 -15.16 4.67
CA LYS A 211 3.85 -16.43 4.28
C LYS A 211 3.16 -17.08 5.48
N GLY A 212 3.80 -17.06 6.66
CA GLY A 212 3.19 -17.53 7.90
C GLY A 212 1.87 -16.80 8.21
N LEU A 213 1.84 -15.47 8.08
CA LEU A 213 0.61 -14.69 8.24
C LEU A 213 -0.48 -15.09 7.24
N LYS A 214 -0.11 -15.33 5.97
CA LYS A 214 -1.05 -15.80 4.95
C LYS A 214 -1.66 -17.16 5.32
N VAL A 215 -0.85 -18.12 5.77
CA VAL A 215 -1.33 -19.45 6.22
C VAL A 215 -2.35 -19.31 7.36
N MET A 216 -2.09 -18.41 8.32
CA MET A 216 -3.03 -18.11 9.40
C MET A 216 -4.36 -17.54 8.87
N MET A 217 -4.32 -16.62 7.91
CA MET A 217 -5.54 -16.08 7.28
C MET A 217 -6.29 -17.13 6.45
N ASP A 218 -5.58 -18.03 5.76
CA ASP A 218 -6.19 -19.13 5.01
C ASP A 218 -6.95 -20.09 5.95
N LEU A 219 -6.45 -20.33 7.17
CA LEU A 219 -7.16 -21.08 8.21
C LEU A 219 -8.41 -20.31 8.70
N ALA A 220 -8.36 -18.98 8.79
CA ALA A 220 -9.54 -18.16 9.14
C ALA A 220 -10.63 -18.27 8.07
N HIS A 221 -10.25 -18.18 6.78
CA HIS A 221 -11.15 -18.42 5.65
C HIS A 221 -11.75 -19.83 5.69
N PHE A 222 -10.94 -20.85 6.00
CA PHE A 222 -11.44 -22.21 6.21
C PHE A 222 -12.47 -22.27 7.34
N GLY A 223 -12.18 -21.66 8.50
CA GLY A 223 -13.09 -21.59 9.64
C GLY A 223 -14.44 -20.97 9.28
N ASN A 224 -14.44 -19.84 8.57
CA ASN A 224 -15.67 -19.19 8.11
C ASN A 224 -16.52 -20.14 7.24
N ARG A 225 -15.90 -20.82 6.25
CA ARG A 225 -16.59 -21.81 5.41
C ARG A 225 -17.08 -23.02 6.22
N TYR A 226 -16.28 -23.51 7.15
CA TYR A 226 -16.63 -24.63 8.01
C TYR A 226 -17.88 -24.30 8.83
N PHE A 227 -17.89 -23.16 9.54
CA PHE A 227 -19.07 -22.70 10.28
C PHE A 227 -20.32 -22.60 9.39
N ASP A 228 -20.19 -21.98 8.22
CA ASP A 228 -21.32 -21.79 7.31
C ASP A 228 -21.86 -23.12 6.75
N SER A 229 -20.97 -24.05 6.42
CA SER A 229 -21.33 -25.37 5.90
C SER A 229 -22.10 -26.22 6.91
N LYS A 230 -21.72 -26.15 8.20
CA LYS A 230 -22.37 -26.89 9.28
C LYS A 230 -23.67 -26.25 9.75
N LYS A 231 -23.97 -25.01 9.33
CA LYS A 231 -25.24 -24.28 9.60
C LYS A 231 -25.69 -24.37 11.07
N PRO A 232 -24.86 -23.99 12.06
CA PRO A 232 -25.19 -24.15 13.48
C PRO A 232 -26.48 -23.44 13.91
N TRP A 233 -26.85 -22.34 13.23
CA TRP A 233 -28.12 -21.62 13.48
C TRP A 233 -29.38 -22.41 13.13
N ALA A 234 -29.28 -23.39 12.22
CA ALA A 234 -30.34 -24.34 11.94
C ALA A 234 -30.22 -25.52 12.90
N LEU A 235 -29.02 -26.10 13.01
CA LEU A 235 -28.75 -27.30 13.81
C LEU A 235 -29.11 -27.12 15.29
N VAL A 236 -28.91 -25.93 15.88
CA VAL A 236 -29.27 -25.67 17.29
C VAL A 236 -30.77 -25.83 17.58
N LYS A 237 -31.62 -25.70 16.56
CA LYS A 237 -33.07 -25.87 16.67
C LYS A 237 -33.49 -27.34 16.58
N ASP A 238 -32.70 -28.14 15.87
CA ASP A 238 -33.01 -29.54 15.56
C ASP A 238 -32.33 -30.50 16.53
N ASP A 239 -31.01 -30.38 16.70
CA ASP A 239 -30.18 -31.18 17.60
C ASP A 239 -29.13 -30.30 18.29
N LYS A 240 -29.43 -29.93 19.54
CA LYS A 240 -28.57 -29.05 20.33
C LYS A 240 -27.24 -29.69 20.70
N GLU A 241 -27.19 -31.01 20.91
CA GLU A 241 -25.94 -31.70 21.25
C GLU A 241 -25.02 -31.80 20.03
N ALA A 242 -25.56 -32.14 18.85
CA ALA A 242 -24.81 -32.11 17.61
C ALA A 242 -24.30 -30.70 17.29
N CYS A 243 -25.14 -29.67 17.51
CA CYS A 243 -24.69 -28.29 17.39
C CYS A 243 -23.56 -27.97 18.38
N GLY A 244 -23.63 -28.49 19.61
CA GLY A 244 -22.58 -28.36 20.61
C GLY A 244 -21.25 -28.91 20.10
N ARG A 245 -21.25 -30.13 19.56
CA ARG A 245 -20.07 -30.77 18.95
C ARG A 245 -19.44 -29.93 17.84
N VAL A 246 -20.27 -29.43 16.92
CA VAL A 246 -19.84 -28.52 15.84
C VAL A 246 -19.23 -27.23 16.41
N MET A 247 -19.85 -26.63 17.43
CA MET A 247 -19.34 -25.41 18.04
C MET A 247 -18.04 -25.65 18.81
N GLY A 248 -17.89 -26.79 19.49
CA GLY A 248 -16.64 -27.18 20.12
C GLY A 248 -15.50 -27.31 19.10
N ASP A 249 -15.75 -27.88 17.92
CA ASP A 249 -14.76 -27.92 16.84
C ASP A 249 -14.45 -26.54 16.25
N ASN A 250 -15.43 -25.64 16.13
CA ASN A 250 -15.17 -24.25 15.75
C ASN A 250 -14.28 -23.53 16.79
N LEU A 251 -14.50 -23.77 18.09
CA LEU A 251 -13.68 -23.18 19.15
C LEU A 251 -12.25 -23.73 19.17
N ARG A 252 -12.02 -24.97 18.71
CA ARG A 252 -10.65 -25.49 18.44
C ARG A 252 -9.93 -24.64 17.39
N ILE A 253 -10.61 -24.35 16.28
CA ILE A 253 -10.06 -23.50 15.22
C ILE A 253 -9.81 -22.07 15.73
N VAL A 254 -10.75 -21.50 16.51
CA VAL A 254 -10.58 -20.17 17.13
C VAL A 254 -9.36 -20.13 18.04
N LYS A 255 -9.15 -21.15 18.89
CA LYS A 255 -7.97 -21.26 19.76
C LYS A 255 -6.68 -21.33 18.94
N ALA A 256 -6.64 -22.16 17.90
CA ALA A 256 -5.47 -22.29 17.04
C ALA A 256 -5.12 -20.97 16.35
N LEU A 257 -6.11 -20.31 15.73
CA LEU A 257 -5.94 -18.99 15.12
C LEU A 257 -5.47 -17.94 16.14
N CYS A 258 -6.03 -17.95 17.35
CA CYS A 258 -5.62 -17.04 18.43
C CYS A 258 -4.13 -17.22 18.78
N MET A 259 -3.66 -18.46 18.88
CA MET A 259 -2.25 -18.74 19.16
C MET A 259 -1.34 -18.34 17.99
N MET A 260 -1.72 -18.68 16.75
CA MET A 260 -0.96 -18.32 15.54
C MET A 260 -0.93 -16.82 15.28
N ALA A 261 -1.98 -16.09 15.68
CA ALA A 261 -2.05 -14.64 15.55
C ALA A 261 -1.18 -13.92 16.59
N TRP A 262 -0.87 -14.53 17.74
CA TRP A 262 -0.21 -13.86 18.86
C TRP A 262 1.15 -13.22 18.52
N PRO A 263 2.05 -13.85 17.75
CA PRO A 263 3.30 -13.20 17.32
C PRO A 263 3.10 -11.93 16.47
N TYR A 264 1.97 -11.81 15.78
CA TYR A 264 1.65 -10.66 14.92
C TYR A 264 0.81 -9.62 15.66
N MET A 265 -0.22 -10.06 16.37
CA MET A 265 -1.26 -9.23 16.99
C MET A 265 -1.48 -9.67 18.45
N PRO A 266 -0.53 -9.39 19.35
CA PRO A 266 -0.55 -9.91 20.72
C PRO A 266 -1.77 -9.45 21.52
N ARG A 267 -2.14 -8.16 21.45
CA ARG A 267 -3.24 -7.61 22.26
C ARG A 267 -4.60 -8.15 21.83
N SER A 268 -4.79 -8.34 20.54
CA SER A 268 -6.01 -8.87 19.93
C SER A 268 -6.15 -10.36 20.24
N SER A 269 -5.03 -11.08 20.21
CA SER A 269 -4.97 -12.50 20.58
C SER A 269 -5.27 -12.69 22.07
N GLU A 270 -4.69 -11.88 22.96
CA GLU A 270 -5.01 -11.93 24.40
C GLU A 270 -6.49 -11.64 24.71
N LYS A 271 -7.14 -10.73 23.97
CA LYS A 271 -8.60 -10.50 24.09
C LYS A 271 -9.37 -11.77 23.72
N VAL A 272 -9.06 -12.40 22.59
CA VAL A 272 -9.72 -13.64 22.15
C VAL A 272 -9.45 -14.78 23.13
N TRP A 273 -8.23 -14.87 23.65
CA TRP A 273 -7.84 -15.82 24.69
C TRP A 273 -8.72 -15.67 25.94
N SER A 274 -8.95 -14.44 26.39
CA SER A 274 -9.85 -14.17 27.51
C SER A 274 -11.31 -14.52 27.20
N TYR A 275 -11.80 -14.31 25.97
CA TYR A 275 -13.15 -14.70 25.58
C TYR A 275 -13.37 -16.20 25.59
N LEU A 276 -12.34 -16.98 25.26
CA LEU A 276 -12.33 -18.43 25.41
C LEU A 276 -12.39 -18.87 26.88
N GLY A 277 -12.16 -17.96 27.84
CA GLY A 277 -12.20 -18.24 29.27
C GLY A 277 -10.85 -18.65 29.87
N TYR A 278 -9.75 -18.45 29.14
CA TYR A 278 -8.42 -18.70 29.67
C TYR A 278 -7.91 -17.55 30.54
N CYS A 279 -7.10 -17.89 31.54
CA CYS A 279 -6.28 -16.95 32.29
C CYS A 279 -4.89 -16.83 31.64
N GLY A 280 -4.19 -15.71 31.88
CA GLY A 280 -2.87 -15.46 31.29
C GLY A 280 -2.94 -15.13 29.80
N THR A 281 -1.92 -15.54 29.05
CA THR A 281 -1.71 -15.24 27.64
C THR A 281 -1.51 -16.51 26.82
N PRO A 282 -1.62 -16.45 25.48
CA PRO A 282 -1.24 -17.57 24.61
C PRO A 282 0.21 -18.04 24.80
N GLU A 283 1.12 -17.15 25.21
CA GLU A 283 2.53 -17.47 25.49
C GLU A 283 2.66 -18.47 26.64
N ASP A 284 1.90 -18.28 27.72
CA ASP A 284 1.93 -19.14 28.91
C ASP A 284 1.56 -20.59 28.58
N MET A 285 0.70 -20.80 27.57
CA MET A 285 0.28 -22.14 27.14
C MET A 285 1.33 -22.82 26.25
N GLY A 286 2.04 -22.04 25.42
CA GLY A 286 2.97 -22.53 24.41
C GLY A 286 2.30 -23.22 23.22
N PHE A 287 3.00 -23.25 22.09
CA PHE A 287 2.46 -23.78 20.83
C PHE A 287 2.22 -25.30 20.82
N ASP A 288 2.87 -26.06 21.70
CA ASP A 288 2.68 -27.52 21.82
C ASP A 288 1.22 -27.91 22.10
N LYS A 289 0.42 -26.95 22.57
CA LYS A 289 -0.96 -27.12 23.01
C LYS A 289 -1.99 -26.65 21.98
N ILE A 290 -1.56 -26.32 20.77
CA ILE A 290 -2.43 -25.77 19.73
C ILE A 290 -3.49 -26.78 19.25
N MET A 291 -3.16 -28.07 19.24
CA MET A 291 -4.07 -29.14 18.79
C MET A 291 -5.11 -29.54 19.87
N GLU A 292 -4.85 -29.20 21.14
CA GLU A 292 -5.74 -29.54 22.24
C GLU A 292 -7.03 -28.70 22.18
N PRO A 293 -8.20 -29.31 22.43
CA PRO A 293 -9.45 -28.57 22.44
C PRO A 293 -9.53 -27.57 23.60
N VAL A 294 -10.43 -26.60 23.45
CA VAL A 294 -10.83 -25.75 24.59
C VAL A 294 -11.59 -26.65 25.58
N PRO A 295 -11.27 -26.63 26.89
CA PRO A 295 -11.89 -27.53 27.86
C PRO A 295 -13.42 -27.43 27.86
N ALA A 296 -14.10 -28.57 27.75
CA ALA A 296 -15.56 -28.62 27.86
C ALA A 296 -16.02 -28.15 29.24
N GLY A 297 -17.14 -27.42 29.29
CA GLY A 297 -17.67 -26.81 30.50
C GLY A 297 -16.99 -25.49 30.91
N GLN A 298 -15.90 -25.08 30.25
CA GLN A 298 -15.25 -23.80 30.51
C GLN A 298 -16.21 -22.63 30.24
N ALA A 299 -16.27 -21.67 31.16
CA ALA A 299 -17.12 -20.50 31.00
C ALA A 299 -16.51 -19.54 29.97
N LEU A 300 -17.27 -19.20 28.94
CA LEU A 300 -16.88 -18.17 27.98
C LEU A 300 -17.14 -16.78 28.57
N GLN A 301 -16.29 -15.81 28.24
CA GLN A 301 -16.62 -14.40 28.52
C GLN A 301 -17.45 -13.81 27.38
N GLU A 302 -18.10 -12.67 27.65
CA GLU A 302 -18.92 -12.00 26.64
C GLU A 302 -18.02 -11.41 25.55
N PRO A 303 -18.11 -11.91 24.30
CA PRO A 303 -17.23 -11.45 23.25
C PRO A 303 -17.75 -10.12 22.69
N ILE A 304 -16.85 -9.15 22.54
CA ILE A 304 -17.08 -7.95 21.72
C ILE A 304 -16.25 -8.07 20.44
N PRO A 305 -16.63 -7.39 19.34
CA PRO A 305 -15.82 -7.35 18.12
C PRO A 305 -14.38 -6.94 18.43
N VAL A 306 -13.43 -7.82 18.07
CA VAL A 306 -11.99 -7.69 18.39
C VAL A 306 -11.38 -6.50 17.66
N TYR A 307 -11.75 -6.35 16.39
CA TYR A 307 -11.29 -5.28 15.50
C TYR A 307 -12.44 -4.34 15.20
N ARG A 308 -12.14 -3.04 15.12
CA ARG A 308 -13.10 -2.02 14.70
C ARG A 308 -12.86 -1.68 13.25
N LYS A 309 -13.95 -1.55 12.49
CA LYS A 309 -13.88 -1.03 11.12
C LYS A 309 -13.25 0.35 11.16
N ILE A 310 -12.19 0.54 10.38
CA ILE A 310 -11.63 1.86 10.14
C ILE A 310 -12.57 2.54 9.17
N GLU A 311 -13.28 3.55 9.67
CA GLU A 311 -14.03 4.43 8.81
C GLU A 311 -13.04 5.17 7.93
N VAL A 312 -13.25 5.10 6.61
CA VAL A 312 -12.62 6.03 5.70
C VAL A 312 -13.20 7.38 6.07
N LYS A 313 -12.44 8.17 6.86
CA LYS A 313 -12.68 9.59 6.92
C LYS A 313 -12.55 10.08 5.49
N LYS A 314 -13.67 10.29 4.80
CA LYS A 314 -13.69 11.25 3.69
C LYS A 314 -13.06 12.48 4.29
N GLU A 315 -11.89 12.89 3.81
CA GLU A 315 -11.18 14.03 4.38
C GLU A 315 -12.15 15.22 4.46
N GLU A 316 -12.65 15.50 5.66
CA GLU A 316 -12.94 16.86 6.06
C GLU A 316 -11.56 17.52 6.14
N LYS A 317 -11.21 18.22 5.07
CA LYS A 317 -9.94 18.95 4.96
C LYS A 317 -9.68 19.74 6.24
N PRO A 318 -8.41 19.79 6.71
CA PRO A 318 -8.03 20.69 7.79
C PRO A 318 -8.52 22.11 7.49
N LYS A 319 -9.13 22.76 8.48
CA LYS A 319 -9.43 24.20 8.45
C LYS A 319 -8.11 24.99 8.43
N GLU A 320 -7.46 25.03 7.27
CA GLU A 320 -6.56 26.13 6.93
C GLU A 320 -7.39 27.36 6.54
N GLN A 321 -6.90 28.50 6.99
CA GLN A 321 -7.53 29.82 6.90
C GLN A 321 -8.07 30.13 5.50
N LYS A 322 -9.37 30.49 5.45
CA LYS A 322 -10.12 31.10 4.34
C LYS A 322 -9.56 30.82 2.93
N LYS A 323 -10.01 29.72 2.31
CA LYS A 323 -9.97 29.52 0.85
C LYS A 323 -11.37 29.20 0.33
N GLU A 324 -11.71 29.88 -0.76
CA GLU A 324 -12.98 29.87 -1.48
C GLU A 324 -13.43 28.45 -1.89
N ALA A 325 -14.76 28.30 -2.00
CA ALA A 325 -15.45 27.03 -2.24
C ALA A 325 -14.96 26.31 -3.52
N PRO A 326 -14.96 24.95 -3.55
CA PRO A 326 -14.82 24.20 -4.80
C PRO A 326 -16.04 24.42 -5.71
N ALA A 327 -15.86 24.42 -7.04
CA ALA A 327 -17.00 24.50 -7.97
C ALA A 327 -18.05 23.43 -7.70
N ALA A 328 -19.29 23.89 -7.75
CA ALA A 328 -20.44 23.07 -8.07
C ALA A 328 -20.18 22.26 -9.36
N VAL A 329 -20.50 20.96 -9.32
CA VAL A 329 -20.65 20.15 -10.52
C VAL A 329 -21.73 20.82 -11.39
N PRO A 330 -21.48 21.12 -12.67
CA PRO A 330 -22.54 21.61 -13.54
C PRO A 330 -23.60 20.52 -13.71
N ASP A 331 -24.84 20.77 -13.30
CA ASP A 331 -25.95 19.85 -13.58
C ASP A 331 -26.22 19.74 -15.09
N GLY A 332 -26.67 18.56 -15.53
CA GLY A 332 -27.08 18.28 -16.91
C GLY A 332 -26.07 17.46 -17.74
N PRO A 333 -26.32 17.31 -19.05
CA PRO A 333 -25.49 16.52 -19.95
C PRO A 333 -24.02 16.99 -19.96
N PHE A 334 -23.11 16.04 -20.16
CA PHE A 334 -21.67 16.23 -20.21
C PHE A 334 -21.10 16.87 -18.93
N ALA A 335 -21.73 16.62 -17.77
CA ALA A 335 -21.34 17.22 -16.49
C ALA A 335 -19.86 17.01 -16.17
N ASP A 336 -19.33 15.81 -16.38
CA ASP A 336 -17.92 15.51 -16.10
C ASP A 336 -16.96 16.25 -17.04
N PHE A 337 -17.30 16.37 -18.33
CA PHE A 337 -16.54 17.17 -19.29
C PHE A 337 -16.55 18.66 -18.93
N ARG A 338 -17.72 19.20 -18.60
CA ARG A 338 -17.92 20.62 -18.26
C ARG A 338 -17.20 21.05 -16.99
N ARG A 339 -16.57 20.12 -16.25
CA ARG A 339 -15.70 20.45 -15.10
C ARG A 339 -14.26 20.74 -15.52
N MET A 340 -13.84 20.30 -16.69
CA MET A 340 -12.48 20.50 -17.18
C MET A 340 -12.38 21.85 -17.89
N ASP A 341 -11.38 22.64 -17.50
CA ASP A 341 -10.96 23.82 -18.25
C ASP A 341 -9.85 23.37 -19.20
N ILE A 342 -10.23 23.08 -20.45
CA ILE A 342 -9.30 22.63 -21.48
C ILE A 342 -8.95 23.82 -22.36
N ARG A 343 -7.66 24.05 -22.55
CA ARG A 343 -7.11 25.18 -23.29
C ARG A 343 -6.15 24.69 -24.36
N VAL A 344 -6.13 25.40 -25.49
CA VAL A 344 -5.07 25.23 -26.48
C VAL A 344 -3.82 25.95 -25.98
N GLY A 345 -2.69 25.27 -25.98
CA GLY A 345 -1.40 25.79 -25.55
C GLY A 345 -0.27 25.47 -26.50
N GLU A 346 0.71 26.36 -26.57
CA GLU A 346 1.90 26.20 -27.40
C GLU A 346 3.13 25.92 -26.55
N VAL A 347 3.88 24.88 -26.90
CA VAL A 347 5.10 24.52 -26.17
C VAL A 347 6.23 25.48 -26.54
N ILE A 348 6.68 26.28 -25.59
CA ILE A 348 7.75 27.28 -25.80
C ILE A 348 9.13 26.79 -25.31
N SER A 349 9.17 25.81 -24.41
CA SER A 349 10.42 25.16 -23.98
C SER A 349 10.21 23.69 -23.63
N VAL A 350 11.26 22.89 -23.83
CA VAL A 350 11.29 21.45 -23.61
C VAL A 350 12.60 21.05 -22.94
N ASP A 351 12.58 20.90 -21.62
CA ASP A 351 13.73 20.54 -20.82
C ASP A 351 13.66 19.08 -20.36
N ASP A 352 14.83 18.46 -20.16
CA ASP A 352 14.90 17.13 -19.56
C ASP A 352 14.63 17.20 -18.06
N HIS A 353 13.85 16.25 -17.53
CA HIS A 353 13.61 16.20 -16.10
C HIS A 353 14.90 15.80 -15.34
N PRO A 354 15.30 16.54 -14.29
CA PRO A 354 16.60 16.37 -13.63
C PRO A 354 16.79 14.99 -12.98
N GLU A 355 15.70 14.41 -12.48
CA GLU A 355 15.72 13.13 -11.75
C GLU A 355 14.94 12.00 -12.47
N ALA A 356 14.53 12.18 -13.73
CA ALA A 356 13.77 11.15 -14.46
C ALA A 356 14.08 11.13 -15.96
N GLU A 357 14.66 10.03 -16.43
CA GLU A 357 15.09 9.88 -17.82
C GLU A 357 13.96 9.89 -18.85
N LYS A 358 12.75 9.46 -18.46
CA LYS A 358 11.57 9.37 -19.34
C LYS A 358 10.64 10.59 -19.28
N LEU A 359 10.97 11.61 -18.50
CA LEU A 359 10.09 12.78 -18.31
C LEU A 359 10.67 14.02 -18.99
N TYR A 360 9.79 14.80 -19.62
CA TYR A 360 10.07 16.17 -20.02
C TYR A 360 9.44 17.16 -19.03
N VAL A 361 10.09 18.31 -18.87
CA VAL A 361 9.55 19.51 -18.23
C VAL A 361 9.29 20.53 -19.33
N LEU A 362 8.02 20.78 -19.62
CA LEU A 362 7.57 21.69 -20.66
C LEU A 362 7.20 23.04 -20.07
N LYS A 363 7.51 24.13 -20.78
CA LYS A 363 6.85 25.42 -20.60
C LYS A 363 5.85 25.61 -21.72
N ILE A 364 4.60 25.87 -21.38
CA ILE A 364 3.49 25.98 -22.33
C ILE A 364 2.80 27.32 -22.16
N ASP A 365 2.73 28.07 -23.24
CA ASP A 365 1.98 29.31 -23.32
C ASP A 365 0.49 29.00 -23.50
N LEU A 366 -0.31 29.37 -22.50
CA LEU A 366 -1.77 29.28 -22.50
C LEU A 366 -2.45 30.65 -22.65
N GLY A 367 -1.72 31.68 -23.12
CA GLY A 367 -2.21 33.06 -23.15
C GLY A 367 -2.33 33.68 -21.75
N GLU A 368 -1.57 33.16 -20.78
CA GLU A 368 -1.48 33.66 -19.40
C GLU A 368 -0.27 34.60 -19.26
N GLU A 369 -0.17 35.34 -18.14
CA GLU A 369 0.97 36.24 -17.88
C GLU A 369 2.32 35.49 -17.89
N GLU A 370 2.33 34.25 -17.39
CA GLU A 370 3.52 33.41 -17.33
C GLU A 370 3.24 32.02 -17.93
N PRO A 371 4.18 31.45 -18.70
CA PRO A 371 4.05 30.10 -19.26
C PRO A 371 3.93 29.03 -18.16
N ARG A 372 2.99 28.10 -18.36
CA ARG A 372 2.76 27.01 -17.41
C ARG A 372 3.80 25.93 -17.51
N GLN A 373 4.24 25.43 -16.36
CA GLN A 373 5.11 24.27 -16.28
C GLN A 373 4.31 22.97 -16.23
N ILE A 374 4.58 22.05 -17.15
CA ILE A 374 3.92 20.73 -17.20
C ILE A 374 4.98 19.65 -17.32
N VAL A 375 4.89 18.63 -16.46
CA VAL A 375 5.75 17.44 -16.52
C VAL A 375 4.99 16.33 -17.26
N THR A 376 5.62 15.72 -18.27
CA THR A 376 5.00 14.67 -19.11
C THR A 376 5.94 13.49 -19.34
N ASN A 377 5.40 12.29 -19.54
CA ASN A 377 6.15 11.05 -19.84
C ASN A 377 6.37 10.80 -21.35
N LEU A 378 6.04 11.77 -22.20
CA LEU A 378 6.03 11.62 -23.65
C LEU A 378 7.43 11.62 -24.31
N LYS A 379 8.51 11.64 -23.52
CA LYS A 379 9.89 11.66 -24.05
C LYS A 379 10.26 10.42 -24.86
N SER A 380 9.65 9.27 -24.57
CA SER A 380 9.85 8.05 -25.36
C SER A 380 9.06 8.02 -26.67
N VAL A 381 8.13 8.96 -26.87
CA VAL A 381 7.20 8.98 -28.01
C VAL A 381 7.48 10.16 -28.94
N TYR A 382 7.81 11.33 -28.37
CA TYR A 382 8.08 12.56 -29.10
C TYR A 382 9.50 13.06 -28.83
N SER A 383 10.21 13.40 -29.89
CA SER A 383 11.48 14.13 -29.79
C SER A 383 11.28 15.58 -29.35
N ARG A 384 12.34 16.21 -28.85
CA ARG A 384 12.34 17.64 -28.46
C ARG A 384 11.86 18.55 -29.58
N ASP A 385 12.31 18.30 -30.81
CA ASP A 385 11.97 19.12 -31.98
C ASP A 385 10.51 18.94 -32.41
N GLN A 386 9.93 17.76 -32.19
CA GLN A 386 8.51 17.52 -32.46
C GLN A 386 7.60 18.19 -31.42
N MET A 387 8.11 18.44 -30.21
CA MET A 387 7.37 19.08 -29.12
C MET A 387 7.45 20.60 -29.18
N LEU A 388 8.61 21.18 -29.49
CA LEU A 388 8.81 22.62 -29.50
C LEU A 388 7.93 23.30 -30.57
N GLY A 389 7.23 24.38 -30.19
CA GLY A 389 6.30 25.11 -31.06
C GLY A 389 4.98 24.38 -31.36
N ARG A 390 4.77 23.19 -30.80
CA ARG A 390 3.53 22.42 -31.02
C ARG A 390 2.37 23.03 -30.24
N LYS A 391 1.24 23.22 -30.92
CA LYS A 391 -0.06 23.49 -30.28
C LYS A 391 -0.74 22.20 -29.87
N LEU A 392 -1.13 22.13 -28.59
CA LEU A 392 -1.71 20.95 -27.96
C LEU A 392 -2.81 21.34 -26.96
N LEU A 393 -3.54 20.35 -26.44
CA LEU A 393 -4.58 20.57 -25.44
C LEU A 393 -4.04 20.36 -24.03
N VAL A 394 -4.37 21.30 -23.15
CA VAL A 394 -3.98 21.30 -21.74
C VAL A 394 -5.21 21.43 -20.84
N ILE A 395 -5.34 20.55 -19.87
CA ILE A 395 -6.26 20.73 -18.74
C ILE A 395 -5.62 21.71 -17.75
N SER A 396 -6.13 22.95 -17.72
CA SER A 396 -5.53 24.08 -17.01
C SER A 396 -6.07 24.28 -15.58
N ASN A 397 -7.19 23.67 -15.22
CA ASN A 397 -7.75 23.75 -13.86
C ASN A 397 -7.39 22.53 -12.98
N LEU A 398 -6.46 21.68 -13.40
CA LEU A 398 -5.97 20.57 -12.57
C LEU A 398 -5.15 21.10 -11.38
N LYS A 399 -5.34 20.52 -10.20
CA LYS A 399 -4.48 20.81 -9.04
C LYS A 399 -3.02 20.49 -9.39
N PRO A 400 -2.06 21.39 -9.08
CA PRO A 400 -0.65 21.11 -9.27
C PRO A 400 -0.22 19.85 -8.52
N ALA A 401 0.59 19.03 -9.19
CA ALA A 401 1.19 17.82 -8.63
C ALA A 401 2.71 17.90 -8.75
N LYS A 402 3.45 17.21 -7.88
CA LYS A 402 4.91 17.13 -7.97
C LYS A 402 5.32 15.77 -8.50
N PHE A 403 6.12 15.76 -9.56
CA PHE A 403 6.72 14.57 -10.12
C PHE A 403 8.22 14.64 -9.82
N ARG A 404 8.70 13.75 -8.94
CA ARG A 404 10.11 13.72 -8.50
C ARG A 404 10.68 15.11 -8.18
N GLY A 405 9.94 15.87 -7.37
CA GLY A 405 10.32 17.21 -6.92
C GLY A 405 9.95 18.37 -7.85
N VAL A 406 9.69 18.12 -9.14
CA VAL A 406 9.30 19.15 -10.11
C VAL A 406 7.78 19.31 -10.13
N GLN A 407 7.30 20.55 -9.97
CA GLN A 407 5.87 20.84 -10.01
C GLN A 407 5.35 20.81 -11.46
N SER A 408 4.25 20.11 -11.69
CA SER A 408 3.42 20.16 -12.89
C SER A 408 2.11 20.88 -12.56
N SER A 409 1.68 21.82 -13.38
CA SER A 409 0.50 22.67 -13.16
C SER A 409 -0.52 22.58 -14.31
N GLY A 410 -0.60 21.38 -14.89
CA GLY A 410 -1.57 20.99 -15.91
C GLY A 410 -1.33 19.56 -16.37
N MET A 411 -2.14 19.11 -17.32
CA MET A 411 -2.05 17.78 -17.95
C MET A 411 -2.28 17.92 -19.45
N LEU A 412 -1.45 17.24 -20.25
CA LEU A 412 -1.63 17.15 -21.70
C LEU A 412 -2.66 16.09 -22.03
N MET A 413 -3.41 16.28 -23.12
CA MET A 413 -4.36 15.28 -23.61
C MET A 413 -3.77 14.50 -24.79
N ALA A 414 -3.79 13.17 -24.71
CA ALA A 414 -3.32 12.29 -25.78
C ALA A 414 -4.36 11.20 -26.09
N ALA A 415 -4.50 10.83 -27.36
CA ALA A 415 -5.24 9.66 -27.78
C ALA A 415 -4.35 8.42 -27.64
N ASP A 416 -4.88 7.39 -27.00
CA ASP A 416 -4.24 6.10 -26.78
C ASP A 416 -5.12 4.98 -27.36
N ASP A 417 -4.57 4.22 -28.31
CA ASP A 417 -5.24 3.08 -28.93
C ASP A 417 -4.68 1.72 -28.50
N GLU A 418 -3.75 1.68 -27.53
CA GLU A 418 -3.29 0.43 -26.92
C GLU A 418 -4.47 -0.44 -26.40
N PRO A 419 -5.52 0.11 -25.77
CA PRO A 419 -6.68 -0.68 -25.34
C PRO A 419 -7.45 -1.37 -26.48
N LEU A 420 -7.28 -0.91 -27.72
CA LEU A 420 -7.89 -1.48 -28.93
C LEU A 420 -6.95 -2.44 -29.67
N GLY A 421 -5.76 -2.70 -29.13
CA GLY A 421 -4.73 -3.52 -29.76
C GLY A 421 -3.82 -2.73 -30.71
N GLY A 422 -3.86 -1.39 -30.64
CA GLY A 422 -2.93 -0.50 -31.33
C GLY A 422 -1.65 -0.25 -30.52
N SER A 423 -0.91 0.78 -30.91
CA SER A 423 0.35 1.17 -30.25
C SER A 423 0.65 2.67 -30.35
N ALA A 424 -0.35 3.49 -30.71
CA ALA A 424 -0.21 4.89 -30.99
C ALA A 424 -0.62 5.74 -29.78
N ILE A 425 0.28 6.64 -29.36
CA ILE A 425 0.01 7.70 -28.38
C ILE A 425 0.12 9.05 -29.08
N LEU A 426 -1.01 9.65 -29.42
CA LEU A 426 -1.09 10.84 -30.28
C LEU A 426 -1.61 12.07 -29.54
N LEU A 427 -0.80 13.12 -29.44
CA LEU A 427 -1.24 14.38 -28.85
C LEU A 427 -2.39 14.99 -29.66
N LEU A 428 -3.45 15.41 -28.96
CA LEU A 428 -4.54 16.14 -29.60
C LEU A 428 -4.06 17.54 -29.98
N LYS A 429 -4.56 18.03 -31.12
CA LYS A 429 -4.29 19.37 -31.64
C LYS A 429 -5.55 20.03 -32.21
N PRO A 430 -5.58 21.38 -32.30
CA PRO A 430 -6.64 22.05 -33.02
C PRO A 430 -6.53 21.80 -34.54
N SER A 431 -7.68 21.68 -35.22
CA SER A 431 -7.78 21.46 -36.67
C SER A 431 -7.37 22.67 -37.52
N LYS A 432 -7.35 23.86 -36.93
CA LYS A 432 -6.90 25.12 -37.53
C LYS A 432 -6.10 25.91 -36.51
N ASP A 433 -5.34 26.90 -36.97
CA ASP A 433 -4.61 27.76 -36.05
C ASP A 433 -5.59 28.61 -35.22
N VAL A 434 -5.39 28.59 -33.91
CA VAL A 434 -6.21 29.32 -32.93
C VAL A 434 -5.29 29.97 -31.88
N PRO A 435 -5.68 31.10 -31.29
CA PRO A 435 -4.88 31.76 -30.26
C PRO A 435 -4.58 30.85 -29.05
N ASN A 436 -3.42 31.02 -28.43
CA ASN A 436 -3.09 30.35 -27.17
C ASN A 436 -4.10 30.79 -26.08
N GLY A 437 -4.55 29.84 -25.26
CA GLY A 437 -5.61 30.07 -24.27
C GLY A 437 -7.05 29.91 -24.79
N THR A 438 -7.23 29.59 -26.07
CA THR A 438 -8.57 29.27 -26.62
C THR A 438 -9.18 28.11 -25.83
N ALA A 439 -10.39 28.33 -25.31
CA ALA A 439 -11.13 27.33 -24.56
C ALA A 439 -11.70 26.24 -25.48
N VAL A 440 -11.48 24.97 -25.12
CA VAL A 440 -12.08 23.81 -25.78
C VAL A 440 -13.27 23.38 -24.94
N ASN A 441 -14.43 24.01 -25.18
CA ASN A 441 -15.63 23.84 -24.38
C ASN A 441 -16.81 23.23 -25.15
N CYS A 442 -16.63 22.92 -26.43
CA CYS A 442 -17.66 22.38 -27.33
C CYS A 442 -18.94 23.23 -27.39
N GLY A 443 -18.82 24.56 -27.21
CA GLY A 443 -19.96 25.47 -27.12
C GLY A 443 -20.74 25.38 -25.80
N MET A 444 -20.27 24.61 -24.83
CA MET A 444 -20.87 24.45 -23.51
C MET A 444 -20.26 25.42 -22.49
N GLN A 445 -21.02 25.71 -21.43
CA GLN A 445 -20.48 26.42 -20.27
C GLN A 445 -19.69 25.43 -19.40
N CYS A 446 -18.37 25.62 -19.36
CA CYS A 446 -17.45 24.87 -18.52
C CYS A 446 -17.11 25.63 -17.23
N SER A 447 -16.75 24.89 -16.20
CA SER A 447 -16.28 25.40 -14.91
C SER A 447 -14.80 25.77 -14.99
N SER A 448 -14.41 26.88 -14.36
CA SER A 448 -13.00 27.29 -14.19
C SER A 448 -12.40 26.83 -12.86
N SER A 449 -13.15 26.09 -12.05
CA SER A 449 -12.70 25.71 -10.71
C SER A 449 -11.76 24.55 -10.71
N ARG A 450 -10.93 24.45 -9.66
CA ARG A 450 -9.92 23.42 -9.57
C ARG A 450 -10.50 22.00 -9.49
N ILE A 451 -9.93 21.10 -10.30
CA ILE A 451 -10.26 19.68 -10.36
C ILE A 451 -9.07 18.78 -9.95
N GLU A 452 -9.34 17.49 -9.78
CA GLU A 452 -8.39 16.43 -9.42
C GLU A 452 -8.34 15.40 -10.55
N VAL A 453 -7.27 14.60 -10.63
CA VAL A 453 -7.04 13.63 -11.72
C VAL A 453 -8.23 12.68 -11.90
N LYS A 454 -8.79 12.16 -10.81
CA LYS A 454 -9.99 11.29 -10.80
C LYS A 454 -11.24 11.89 -11.46
N HIS A 455 -11.28 13.20 -11.69
CA HIS A 455 -12.38 13.85 -12.42
C HIS A 455 -12.21 13.75 -13.94
N CYS A 456 -10.97 13.64 -14.43
CA CYS A 456 -10.68 13.49 -15.85
C CYS A 456 -11.08 12.08 -16.33
N GLU A 457 -10.85 11.05 -15.50
CA GLU A 457 -11.21 9.64 -15.77
C GLU A 457 -12.71 9.39 -15.99
N LYS A 458 -13.58 10.33 -15.59
CA LYS A 458 -15.03 10.19 -15.72
C LYS A 458 -15.56 10.70 -17.06
N ALA A 459 -14.85 11.64 -17.69
CA ALA A 459 -15.24 12.16 -18.97
C ALA A 459 -14.82 11.17 -20.06
N THR A 460 -15.78 10.65 -20.82
CA THR A 460 -15.46 9.78 -21.96
C THR A 460 -15.19 10.66 -23.17
N ILE A 461 -13.94 10.69 -23.64
CA ILE A 461 -13.54 11.38 -24.87
C ILE A 461 -12.88 10.33 -25.76
N LYS A 462 -13.35 10.23 -26.99
CA LYS A 462 -12.83 9.27 -27.98
C LYS A 462 -12.36 9.96 -29.23
N VAL A 463 -11.41 9.34 -29.93
CA VAL A 463 -10.98 9.72 -31.28
C VAL A 463 -11.39 8.65 -32.27
N ALA A 464 -12.01 9.06 -33.37
CA ALA A 464 -12.39 8.14 -34.44
C ALA A 464 -12.52 8.87 -35.78
N ARG A 465 -12.45 8.10 -36.86
CA ARG A 465 -12.77 8.56 -38.20
C ARG A 465 -14.29 8.65 -38.38
N MET A 466 -14.73 9.71 -39.04
CA MET A 466 -16.12 9.84 -39.49
C MET A 466 -16.44 8.81 -40.57
N LYS A 467 -17.51 8.02 -40.37
CA LYS A 467 -18.00 7.04 -41.35
C LYS A 467 -19.47 7.34 -41.65
N ASP A 468 -19.79 7.57 -42.92
CA ASP A 468 -21.16 7.86 -43.39
C ASP A 468 -21.85 9.00 -42.60
N GLY A 469 -21.09 10.04 -42.24
CA GLY A 469 -21.59 11.17 -41.44
C GLY A 469 -21.78 10.88 -39.95
N LYS A 470 -21.34 9.72 -39.46
CA LYS A 470 -21.48 9.30 -38.06
C LYS A 470 -20.13 9.13 -37.37
N PHE A 471 -20.12 9.41 -36.07
CA PHE A 471 -19.00 9.18 -35.16
C PHE A 471 -19.28 7.96 -34.28
N LEU A 472 -18.58 6.84 -34.52
CA LEU A 472 -18.81 5.58 -33.79
C LEU A 472 -20.29 5.16 -33.76
N GLY A 473 -20.99 5.33 -34.88
CA GLY A 473 -22.42 5.02 -35.02
C GLY A 473 -23.38 6.07 -34.43
N LYS A 474 -22.87 7.15 -33.82
CA LYS A 474 -23.64 8.27 -33.28
C LYS A 474 -23.72 9.42 -34.28
N ASP A 475 -24.86 10.10 -34.33
CA ASP A 475 -25.03 11.31 -35.15
C ASP A 475 -24.32 12.48 -34.45
N ILE A 476 -23.47 13.19 -35.19
CA ILE A 476 -22.71 14.34 -34.71
C ILE A 476 -22.67 15.41 -35.81
N GLU A 477 -22.87 16.67 -35.45
CA GLU A 477 -22.73 17.78 -36.38
C GLU A 477 -21.29 18.29 -36.35
N LEU A 478 -20.61 18.26 -37.51
CA LEU A 478 -19.26 18.80 -37.67
C LEU A 478 -19.30 20.12 -38.45
N PRO A 479 -18.48 21.11 -38.08
CA PRO A 479 -18.25 22.30 -38.88
C PRO A 479 -17.77 21.94 -40.30
N GLU A 480 -18.16 22.74 -41.29
CA GLU A 480 -17.70 22.60 -42.67
C GLU A 480 -16.16 22.69 -42.75
N GLY A 481 -15.53 21.75 -43.46
CA GLY A 481 -14.06 21.65 -43.56
C GLY A 481 -13.37 20.96 -42.38
N SER A 482 -14.12 20.28 -41.48
CA SER A 482 -13.53 19.46 -40.42
C SER A 482 -12.70 18.29 -40.98
N PRO A 483 -11.62 17.89 -40.29
CA PRO A 483 -10.81 16.73 -40.68
C PRO A 483 -11.59 15.40 -40.57
N GLU A 484 -11.11 14.37 -41.27
CA GLU A 484 -11.75 13.03 -41.26
C GLU A 484 -11.70 12.35 -39.90
N VAL A 485 -10.62 12.55 -39.14
CA VAL A 485 -10.43 12.02 -37.79
C VAL A 485 -10.66 13.14 -36.80
N VAL A 486 -11.59 12.95 -35.87
CA VAL A 486 -11.98 13.96 -34.88
C VAL A 486 -12.03 13.36 -33.48
N ALA A 487 -11.84 14.20 -32.47
CA ALA A 487 -12.14 13.85 -31.09
C ALA A 487 -13.57 14.29 -30.73
N ALA A 488 -14.30 13.48 -29.96
CA ALA A 488 -15.63 13.82 -29.48
C ALA A 488 -15.81 13.42 -28.02
N VAL A 489 -16.59 14.23 -27.30
CA VAL A 489 -17.02 13.96 -25.93
C VAL A 489 -18.29 13.11 -25.98
N ILE A 490 -18.32 12.02 -25.24
CA ILE A 490 -19.43 11.05 -25.19
C ILE A 490 -20.09 11.12 -23.82
N ASP A 491 -21.42 11.18 -23.80
CA ASP A 491 -22.24 11.04 -22.60
C ASP A 491 -23.48 10.19 -22.93
N GLY A 492 -23.43 8.91 -22.54
CA GLY A 492 -24.43 7.91 -22.89
C GLY A 492 -24.63 7.78 -24.41
N ASP A 493 -25.83 8.09 -24.88
CA ASP A 493 -26.17 8.01 -26.30
C ASP A 493 -25.71 9.23 -27.11
N LYS A 494 -25.35 10.33 -26.45
CA LYS A 494 -24.99 11.60 -27.10
C LYS A 494 -23.49 11.72 -27.33
N ALA A 495 -23.12 12.39 -28.43
CA ALA A 495 -21.75 12.79 -28.72
C ALA A 495 -21.71 14.23 -29.24
N VAL A 496 -20.69 14.98 -28.86
CA VAL A 496 -20.45 16.37 -29.31
C VAL A 496 -18.98 16.50 -29.72
N PRO A 497 -18.65 17.15 -30.84
CA PRO A 497 -17.27 17.25 -31.28
C PRO A 497 -16.47 18.06 -30.26
N LEU A 498 -15.30 17.54 -29.88
CA LEU A 498 -14.38 18.26 -29.02
C LEU A 498 -13.85 19.46 -29.81
N GLY A 499 -14.12 20.67 -29.33
CA GLY A 499 -13.84 21.88 -30.10
C GLY A 499 -14.03 23.17 -29.31
N ASP A 500 -13.81 24.30 -29.97
CA ASP A 500 -13.96 25.64 -29.40
C ASP A 500 -15.40 26.20 -29.45
N GLY A 501 -16.33 25.43 -30.05
CA GLY A 501 -17.71 25.86 -30.30
C GLY A 501 -17.86 26.94 -31.37
N LYS A 502 -16.77 27.33 -32.06
CA LYS A 502 -16.70 28.36 -33.10
C LYS A 502 -16.13 27.80 -34.42
N GLY A 503 -16.30 26.50 -34.62
CA GLY A 503 -15.90 25.81 -35.84
C GLY A 503 -14.44 25.31 -35.85
N CYS A 504 -13.71 25.32 -34.73
CA CYS A 504 -12.48 24.53 -34.58
C CYS A 504 -12.82 23.23 -33.86
N VAL A 505 -12.48 22.09 -34.48
CA VAL A 505 -12.53 20.78 -33.82
C VAL A 505 -11.13 20.30 -33.48
N MET A 506 -11.04 19.34 -32.56
CA MET A 506 -9.80 18.73 -32.11
C MET A 506 -9.57 17.42 -32.87
N THR A 507 -8.31 17.19 -33.26
CA THR A 507 -7.90 16.07 -34.11
C THR A 507 -6.51 15.57 -33.68
N VAL A 508 -5.99 14.56 -34.37
CA VAL A 508 -4.65 13.99 -34.19
C VAL A 508 -3.85 14.06 -35.50
N GLU A 509 -2.53 13.88 -35.44
CA GLU A 509 -1.65 14.10 -36.60
C GLU A 509 -1.54 12.92 -37.56
N SER A 510 -1.90 11.72 -37.12
CA SER A 510 -1.76 10.47 -37.88
C SER A 510 -2.93 9.54 -37.63
N GLU A 511 -2.93 8.39 -38.30
CA GLU A 511 -3.95 7.37 -38.10
C GLU A 511 -3.87 6.80 -36.68
N VAL A 512 -5.04 6.67 -36.06
CA VAL A 512 -5.30 6.05 -34.76
C VAL A 512 -6.47 5.09 -34.94
N MET A 513 -6.53 4.00 -34.19
CA MET A 513 -7.68 3.10 -34.28
C MET A 513 -8.98 3.82 -33.88
N ASP A 514 -10.06 3.50 -34.59
CA ASP A 514 -11.37 4.09 -34.34
C ASP A 514 -11.86 3.72 -32.93
N GLY A 515 -12.10 4.74 -32.10
CA GLY A 515 -12.57 4.58 -30.73
C GLY A 515 -11.49 4.70 -29.66
N ALA A 516 -10.27 5.07 -30.05
CA ALA A 516 -9.16 5.33 -29.15
C ALA A 516 -9.57 6.29 -28.03
N ASP A 517 -9.12 5.99 -26.81
CA ASP A 517 -9.46 6.77 -25.63
C ASP A 517 -8.54 7.99 -25.52
N VAL A 518 -9.07 9.12 -25.08
CA VAL A 518 -8.25 10.29 -24.76
C VAL A 518 -7.93 10.28 -23.27
N VAL A 519 -6.64 10.17 -22.97
CA VAL A 519 -6.05 10.10 -21.63
C VAL A 519 -5.34 11.38 -21.21
#